data_AF-A0A2D4K4F0-F1
#
_entry.id   AF-A0A2D4K4F0-F1
#
_cell.length_a   1.000
_cell.length_b   1.000
_cell.length_c   1.000
_cell.angle_alpha   90.00
_cell.angle_beta   90.00
_cell.angle_gamma   90.00
#
_symmetry.space_group_name_H-M   'P 1'
#
loop_
_entity.id
_entity.type
_entity.pdbx_description
1 polymer ?
#
loop_
_entity_poly.entity_id
_entity_poly.type
_entity_poly.pdbx_seq_one_letter_code
_entity_poly.pdbx_strand_id
1 'polypeptide(L)'
;GLLEHMQIHKNPDCQMILNEWKKERKEMRETTRNFFNSQFGSLFRTDQNPTYFLRRLSRFADIYMASLSCLLNYGHDYTFYPRRTPLQHELPMWSDQLCTGTFRIPFLQEMIQIK
;
A
#
# COMPACT_ATOMS: atom_id res chain seq x y z
N GLY A 1 -9.55 13.23 8.56
CA GLY A 1 -10.39 12.01 8.62
C GLY A 1 -11.44 12.10 9.72
N LEU A 2 -12.47 11.24 9.72
CA LEU A 2 -13.59 11.29 10.67
C LEU A 2 -13.15 11.31 12.14
N LEU A 3 -12.19 10.45 12.51
CA LEU A 3 -11.64 10.39 13.88
C LEU A 3 -10.99 11.69 14.34
N GLU A 4 -10.43 12.50 13.43
CA GLU A 4 -9.83 13.80 13.77
C GLU A 4 -10.91 14.85 14.04
N HIS A 5 -12.01 14.83 13.26
CA HIS A 5 -13.10 15.79 13.41
C HIS A 5 -13.91 15.51 14.70
N MET A 6 -14.13 14.24 15.01
CA MET A 6 -14.96 13.84 16.16
C MET A 6 -14.28 14.06 17.52
N GLN A 7 -12.96 14.34 17.57
CA GLN A 7 -12.21 14.60 18.81
C GLN A 7 -12.64 15.88 19.56
N ILE A 8 -13.37 16.77 18.90
CA ILE A 8 -13.85 18.03 19.47
C ILE A 8 -14.90 17.77 20.56
N HIS A 9 -15.66 16.67 20.47
CA HIS A 9 -16.72 16.34 21.41
C HIS A 9 -16.17 15.70 22.69
N LYS A 10 -16.36 16.37 23.84
CA LYS A 10 -15.87 15.93 25.17
C LYS A 10 -16.91 15.21 26.03
N ASN A 11 -18.11 14.99 25.50
CA ASN A 11 -19.16 14.25 26.21
C ASN A 11 -18.70 12.81 26.50
N PRO A 12 -19.09 12.22 27.65
CA PRO A 12 -18.64 10.89 28.05
C PRO A 12 -18.98 9.81 27.01
N ASP A 13 -20.19 9.86 26.44
CA ASP A 13 -20.63 8.90 25.41
C ASP A 13 -19.79 9.01 24.12
N CYS A 14 -19.49 10.24 23.69
CA CYS A 14 -18.64 10.48 22.53
C CYS A 14 -17.20 10.00 22.76
N GLN A 15 -16.66 10.19 23.97
CA GLN A 15 -15.33 9.71 24.34
C GLN A 15 -15.27 8.19 24.37
N MET A 16 -16.34 7.52 24.83
CA MET A 16 -16.45 6.06 24.79
C MET A 16 -16.34 5.54 23.35
N ILE A 17 -17.15 6.08 22.43
CA ILE A 17 -17.14 5.70 21.01
C ILE A 17 -15.76 5.97 20.37
N LEU A 18 -15.15 7.12 20.66
CA LEU A 18 -13.81 7.45 20.15
C LEU A 18 -12.75 6.45 20.63
N ASN A 19 -12.84 5.97 21.86
CA ASN A 19 -11.91 4.99 22.41
C ASN A 19 -12.12 3.62 21.77
N GLU A 20 -13.36 3.21 21.50
CA GLU A 20 -13.66 2.01 20.74
C GLU A 20 -13.07 2.08 19.33
N TRP A 21 -13.28 3.17 18.60
CA TRP A 21 -12.70 3.33 17.26
C TRP A 21 -11.17 3.38 17.27
N LYS A 22 -10.55 3.97 18.29
CA LYS A 22 -9.09 3.94 18.46
C LYS A 22 -8.59 2.51 18.71
N LYS A 23 -9.30 1.74 19.52
CA LYS A 23 -9.00 0.33 19.81
C LYS A 23 -9.11 -0.51 18.54
N GLU A 24 -10.22 -0.41 17.82
CA GLU A 24 -10.44 -1.11 16.56
C GLU A 24 -9.34 -0.77 15.52
N ARG A 25 -8.99 0.52 15.40
CA ARG A 25 -7.90 0.97 14.53
C ARG A 25 -6.56 0.36 14.93
N LYS A 26 -6.29 0.21 16.23
CA LYS A 26 -5.06 -0.41 16.74
C LYS A 26 -5.04 -1.90 16.41
N GLU A 27 -6.12 -2.61 16.68
CA GLU A 27 -6.26 -4.04 16.38
C GLU A 27 -6.03 -4.30 14.89
N MET A 28 -6.68 -3.54 13.99
CA MET A 28 -6.44 -3.66 12.54
C MET A 28 -4.97 -3.46 12.14
N ARG A 29 -4.26 -2.51 12.77
CA ARG A 29 -2.83 -2.29 12.50
C ARG A 29 -1.97 -3.46 12.94
N GLU A 30 -2.27 -4.04 14.11
CA GLU A 30 -1.56 -5.20 14.64
C GLU A 30 -1.79 -6.43 13.75
N THR A 31 -3.03 -6.69 13.35
CA THR A 31 -3.34 -7.78 12.42
C THR A 31 -2.61 -7.62 11.09
N THR A 32 -2.55 -6.39 10.55
CA THR A 32 -1.84 -6.11 9.30
C THR A 32 -0.33 -6.28 9.44
N ARG A 33 0.23 -5.97 10.62
CA ARG A 33 1.66 -6.14 10.90
C ARG A 33 2.08 -7.61 10.92
N ASN A 34 1.19 -8.50 11.37
CA ASN A 34 1.47 -9.93 11.50
C ASN A 34 1.68 -10.67 10.16
N PHE A 35 1.32 -10.06 9.02
CA PHE A 35 1.62 -10.62 7.69
C PHE A 35 3.08 -10.45 7.27
N PHE A 36 3.84 -9.58 7.95
CA PHE A 36 5.24 -9.33 7.64
C PHE A 36 6.16 -10.04 8.64
N ASN A 37 7.46 -10.01 8.36
CA ASN A 37 8.45 -10.54 9.26
C ASN A 37 8.29 -9.91 10.66
N SER A 38 8.24 -10.72 11.72
CA SER A 38 7.97 -10.23 13.08
C SER A 38 9.06 -9.32 13.65
N GLN A 39 10.31 -9.50 13.21
CA GLN A 39 11.47 -8.75 13.69
C GLN A 39 11.68 -7.46 12.91
N PHE A 40 11.63 -7.54 11.58
CA PHE A 40 12.00 -6.43 10.70
C PHE A 40 10.82 -5.77 9.97
N GLY A 41 9.65 -6.38 10.01
CA GLY A 41 8.47 -5.90 9.30
C GLY A 41 8.63 -6.02 7.78
N SER A 42 8.10 -5.03 7.06
CA SER A 42 8.18 -4.99 5.59
C SER A 42 9.51 -4.40 5.15
N LEU A 43 10.12 -5.00 4.13
CA LEU A 43 11.31 -4.44 3.48
C LEU A 43 11.05 -3.07 2.84
N PHE A 44 9.80 -2.79 2.45
CA PHE A 44 9.45 -1.59 1.67
C PHE A 44 8.87 -0.45 2.52
N ARG A 45 8.28 -0.74 3.68
CA ARG A 45 7.63 0.28 4.51
C ARG A 45 7.75 0.02 6.01
N THR A 46 7.70 1.11 6.77
CA THR A 46 7.47 1.11 8.22
C THR A 46 6.25 1.98 8.50
N ASP A 47 5.15 1.36 8.93
CA ASP A 47 3.83 1.96 9.02
C ASP A 47 3.39 2.64 7.71
N GLN A 48 3.43 3.98 7.67
CA GLN A 48 3.03 4.80 6.52
C GLN A 48 4.22 5.30 5.71
N ASN A 49 5.46 5.06 6.16
CA ASN A 49 6.65 5.64 5.57
C ASN A 49 7.44 4.60 4.76
N PRO A 50 8.03 4.98 3.63
CA PRO A 50 8.91 4.11 2.87
C PRO A 50 10.21 3.84 3.63
N THR A 51 10.74 2.62 3.56
CA THR A 51 12.04 2.29 4.15
C THR A 51 13.18 2.95 3.37
N TYR A 52 14.37 2.98 3.96
CA TYR A 52 15.58 3.38 3.26
C TYR A 52 15.83 2.50 2.01
N PHE A 53 15.54 1.20 2.08
CA PHE A 53 15.64 0.29 0.95
C PHE A 53 14.72 0.73 -0.20
N LEU A 54 13.43 0.97 0.06
CA LEU A 54 12.51 1.42 -0.99
C LEU A 54 12.94 2.76 -1.59
N ARG A 55 13.39 3.71 -0.77
CA ARG A 55 13.89 5.01 -1.25
C ARG A 55 15.12 4.88 -2.14
N ARG A 56 16.03 3.95 -1.82
CA ARG A 56 17.19 3.64 -2.66
C ARG A 56 16.74 2.98 -3.97
N LEU A 57 15.87 1.97 -3.88
CA LEU A 57 15.34 1.26 -5.04
C LEU A 57 14.70 2.21 -6.05
N SER A 58 13.78 3.07 -5.59
CA SER A 58 13.10 4.05 -6.45
C SER A 58 14.01 5.10 -7.07
N ARG A 59 15.24 5.29 -6.55
CA ARG A 59 16.23 6.22 -7.11
C ARG A 59 17.11 5.56 -8.17
N PHE A 60 17.42 4.27 -8.01
CA PHE A 60 18.44 3.60 -8.81
C PHE A 60 17.88 2.64 -9.86
N ALA A 61 16.66 2.17 -9.69
CA ALA A 61 16.02 1.26 -10.63
C ALA A 61 14.79 1.94 -11.23
N ASP A 62 14.75 2.04 -12.56
CA ASP A 62 13.57 2.53 -13.29
C ASP A 62 12.41 1.53 -13.19
N ILE A 63 12.72 0.22 -13.16
CA ILE A 63 11.74 -0.87 -13.04
C ILE A 63 12.23 -1.85 -11.98
N TYR A 64 11.32 -2.31 -11.12
CA TYR A 64 11.57 -3.36 -10.14
C TYR A 64 10.56 -4.50 -10.31
N MET A 65 11.06 -5.73 -10.28
CA MET A 65 10.28 -6.96 -10.37
C MET A 65 10.88 -8.02 -9.44
N ALA A 66 10.10 -9.06 -9.13
CA ALA A 66 10.58 -10.18 -8.31
C ALA A 66 11.64 -11.04 -9.03
N SER A 67 11.58 -11.14 -10.37
CA SER A 67 12.51 -11.91 -11.20
C SER A 67 12.59 -11.32 -12.61
N LEU A 68 13.71 -11.56 -13.31
CA LEU A 68 13.88 -11.18 -14.72
C LEU A 68 12.84 -11.84 -15.63
N SER A 69 12.41 -13.06 -15.30
CA SER A 69 11.39 -13.78 -16.05
C SER A 69 10.06 -13.03 -16.14
N CYS A 70 9.79 -12.10 -15.22
CA CYS A 70 8.60 -11.25 -15.28
C CYS A 70 8.56 -10.38 -16.55
N LEU A 71 9.71 -10.03 -17.14
CA LEU A 71 9.80 -9.27 -18.39
C LEU A 71 9.30 -10.06 -19.60
N LEU A 72 9.31 -11.40 -19.55
CA LEU A 72 8.81 -12.25 -20.64
C LEU A 72 7.29 -12.13 -20.84
N ASN A 73 6.58 -11.55 -19.88
CA ASN A 73 5.15 -11.27 -19.98
C ASN A 73 4.82 -10.01 -20.79
N TYR A 74 5.84 -9.30 -21.30
CA TYR A 74 5.69 -8.06 -22.06
C TYR A 74 6.22 -8.26 -23.48
N GLY A 75 5.59 -7.60 -24.45
CA GLY A 75 6.10 -7.56 -25.82
C GLY A 75 7.40 -6.75 -25.92
N HIS A 76 8.18 -6.99 -26.96
CA HIS A 76 9.45 -6.28 -27.19
C HIS A 76 9.26 -4.76 -27.36
N ASP A 77 8.11 -4.34 -27.88
CA ASP A 77 7.77 -2.92 -28.10
C ASP A 77 6.99 -2.29 -26.92
N TYR A 78 6.97 -2.96 -25.76
CA TYR A 78 6.21 -2.49 -24.61
C TYR A 78 6.88 -1.28 -23.95
N THR A 79 6.13 -0.18 -23.81
CA THR A 79 6.59 1.03 -23.14
C THR A 79 6.02 1.12 -21.72
N PHE A 80 6.91 1.21 -20.72
CA PHE A 80 6.51 1.38 -19.31
C PHE A 80 6.28 2.87 -18.98
N TYR A 81 5.08 3.20 -18.48
CA TYR A 81 4.73 4.55 -18.05
C TYR A 81 4.61 4.62 -16.52
N PRO A 82 5.62 5.16 -15.80
CA PRO A 82 5.56 5.29 -14.34
C PRO A 82 4.48 6.29 -13.93
N ARG A 83 3.77 5.98 -12.84
CA ARG A 83 2.80 6.90 -12.25
C ARG A 83 3.49 7.99 -11.45
N ARG A 84 2.98 9.22 -11.55
CA ARG A 84 3.42 10.31 -10.70
C ARG A 84 2.89 10.11 -9.28
N THR A 85 3.77 10.25 -8.29
CA THR A 85 3.38 10.34 -6.88
C THR A 85 3.03 11.79 -6.57
N PRO A 86 1.78 12.09 -6.17
CA PRO A 86 1.38 13.46 -5.92
C PRO A 86 2.06 14.03 -4.65
N LEU A 87 2.31 15.33 -4.66
CA LEU A 87 2.83 16.06 -3.50
C LEU A 87 1.69 16.37 -2.51
N GLN A 88 2.03 16.63 -1.23
CA GLN A 88 1.03 16.84 -0.17
C GLN A 88 0.08 18.04 -0.42
N HIS A 89 0.51 19.02 -1.19
CA HIS A 89 -0.27 20.20 -1.56
C HIS A 89 -0.96 20.06 -2.91
N GLU A 90 -0.65 19.00 -3.67
CA GLU A 90 -1.39 18.68 -4.87
C GLU A 90 -2.73 18.11 -4.41
N LEU A 91 -3.84 18.64 -4.96
CA LEU A 91 -5.15 18.08 -4.69
C LEU A 91 -5.11 16.60 -5.08
N PRO A 92 -5.67 15.68 -4.27
CA PRO A 92 -5.90 14.34 -4.74
C PRO A 92 -6.86 14.49 -5.91
N MET A 93 -6.35 14.39 -7.14
CA MET A 93 -7.19 14.07 -8.28
C MET A 93 -7.82 12.73 -7.91
N TRP A 94 -9.05 12.79 -7.39
CA TRP A 94 -9.75 11.60 -6.98
C TRP A 94 -9.84 10.67 -8.18
N SER A 95 -9.60 9.38 -7.91
CA SER A 95 -9.86 8.24 -8.80
C SER A 95 -9.05 8.16 -10.10
N ASP A 96 -7.83 7.64 -10.01
CA ASP A 96 -7.48 6.44 -10.78
C ASP A 96 -6.33 5.71 -10.07
N GLN A 97 -6.50 4.41 -9.83
CA GLN A 97 -5.64 3.54 -9.03
C GLN A 97 -5.76 3.69 -7.51
N LEU A 98 -6.81 3.07 -6.97
CA LEU A 98 -6.63 2.23 -5.79
C LEU A 98 -5.30 1.47 -5.91
N CYS A 99 -4.53 1.50 -4.84
CA CYS A 99 -3.30 0.77 -4.66
C CYS A 99 -3.44 -0.72 -5.08
N THR A 100 -3.15 -1.02 -6.33
CA THR A 100 -2.82 -2.36 -6.81
C THR A 100 -1.71 -2.19 -7.84
N GLY A 101 -0.50 -2.58 -7.48
CA GLY A 101 0.59 -2.88 -8.42
C GLY A 101 0.29 -4.12 -9.27
N THR A 102 -0.98 -4.32 -9.60
CA THR A 102 -1.54 -5.44 -10.35
C THR A 102 -2.66 -4.88 -11.20
N PHE A 103 -2.31 -4.05 -12.18
CA PHE A 103 -3.08 -4.14 -13.42
C PHE A 103 -2.99 -5.61 -13.83
N ARG A 104 -4.15 -6.25 -13.92
CA ARG A 104 -4.38 -7.60 -14.43
C ARG A 104 -3.29 -8.00 -15.44
N ILE A 105 -2.28 -8.75 -14.99
CA ILE A 105 -1.52 -9.59 -15.91
C ILE A 105 -2.52 -10.67 -16.32
N PRO A 106 -2.90 -10.81 -17.60
CA PRO A 106 -3.93 -11.77 -18.01
C PRO A 106 -3.56 -13.25 -17.75
N PHE A 107 -2.36 -13.53 -17.22
CA PHE A 107 -1.76 -14.86 -17.25
C PHE A 107 -1.76 -15.61 -15.90
N LEU A 108 -2.12 -14.97 -14.79
CA LEU A 108 -2.16 -15.65 -13.48
C LEU A 108 -3.52 -16.32 -13.16
N GLN A 109 -4.48 -16.26 -14.08
CA GLN A 109 -5.77 -16.95 -13.93
C GLN A 109 -5.63 -18.48 -14.15
N GLU A 110 -4.62 -18.94 -14.89
CA GLU A 110 -4.51 -20.35 -15.32
C GLU A 110 -3.83 -21.28 -14.30
N MET A 111 -3.15 -20.77 -13.26
CA MET A 111 -2.42 -21.63 -12.30
C MET A 111 -3.22 -22.10 -11.08
N ILE A 112 -4.54 -21.83 -11.01
CA ILE A 112 -5.41 -22.28 -9.90
C ILE A 112 -6.23 -23.54 -10.25
N GLN A 113 -6.09 -24.08 -11.47
CA GLN A 113 -6.82 -25.28 -11.94
C GLN A 113 -5.94 -26.52 -12.13
N ILE A 114 -4.93 -26.72 -11.27
CA ILE A 114 -4.30 -28.04 -11.15
C ILE A 114 -4.52 -28.55 -9.73
N LYS A 115 -5.61 -29.31 -9.59
CA LYS A 115 -5.76 -30.33 -8.56
C LYS A 115 -6.53 -31.50 -9.12
#